data_AF-X1CN50-F1
#
_entry.id   AF-X1CN50-F1
#
_cell.length_a   1.000
_cell.length_b   1.000
_cell.length_c   1.000
_cell.angle_alpha   90.00
_cell.angle_beta   90.00
_cell.angle_gamma   90.00
#
_symmetry.space_group_name_H-M   'P 1'
#
loop_
_entity.id
_entity.type
_entity.pdbx_description
1 polymer ?
#
loop_
_entity_poly.entity_id
_entity_poly.type
_entity_poly.pdbx_seq_one_letter_code
_entity_poly.pdbx_strand_id
1 'polypeptide(L)'
;MTGWTFVWFKNYISILKDPLFLKALLHNAIYLLVMVSVGIGTSLIIAALIHKTSGFAKRAYIAMFFLPVVTSLVAVALVWKLLYYPNVGLFAKIITEVFQINSAPLFLASPKT
;
A
#
# COMPACT_ATOMS: atom_id res chain seq x y z
N MET A 1 26.61 24.06 -26.34
CA MET A 1 26.01 23.56 -25.08
C MET A 1 25.32 24.75 -24.42
N THR A 2 24.00 24.86 -24.50
CA THR A 2 23.27 25.96 -23.85
C THR A 2 23.36 25.77 -22.34
N GLY A 3 24.02 26.70 -21.65
CA GLY A 3 24.18 26.67 -20.19
C GLY A 3 22.83 26.77 -19.49
N TRP A 4 22.72 26.12 -18.33
CA TRP A 4 21.56 26.23 -17.46
C TRP A 4 21.29 27.70 -17.13
N THR A 5 20.11 28.20 -17.52
CA THR A 5 19.67 29.56 -17.19
C THR A 5 18.81 29.54 -15.94
N PHE A 6 18.99 30.54 -15.07
CA PHE A 6 18.18 30.67 -13.87
C PHE A 6 16.75 31.11 -14.24
N VAL A 7 15.75 30.31 -13.88
CA VAL A 7 14.34 30.49 -14.31
C VAL A 7 13.39 30.93 -13.20
N TRP A 8 13.91 31.33 -12.03
CA TRP A 8 13.11 31.77 -10.87
C TRP A 8 11.97 30.78 -10.55
N PHE A 9 10.72 31.26 -10.55
CA PHE A 9 9.53 30.47 -10.20
C PHE A 9 8.86 29.75 -11.38
N LYS A 10 9.40 29.85 -12.60
CA LYS A 10 8.73 29.28 -13.79
C LYS A 10 8.44 27.78 -13.65
N ASN A 11 9.35 27.01 -13.06
CA ASN A 11 9.15 25.56 -12.88
C ASN A 11 7.97 25.25 -11.95
N TYR A 12 7.82 25.97 -10.84
CA TYR A 12 6.72 25.80 -9.90
C TYR A 12 5.37 26.21 -10.50
N ILE A 13 5.33 27.32 -11.24
CA ILE A 13 4.11 27.75 -11.94
C ILE A 13 3.73 26.75 -13.04
N SER A 14 4.73 26.20 -13.75
CA SER A 14 4.51 25.21 -14.80
C SER A 14 3.92 23.92 -14.25
N ILE A 15 4.44 23.39 -13.14
CA ILE A 15 3.98 22.11 -12.58
C ILE A 15 2.57 22.23 -11.97
N LEU A 16 2.23 23.38 -11.40
CA LEU A 16 0.89 23.64 -10.85
C LEU A 16 -0.19 23.75 -11.93
N LYS A 17 0.19 23.97 -13.19
CA LYS A 17 -0.74 23.99 -14.34
C LYS A 17 -0.80 22.65 -15.07
N ASP A 18 0.06 21.69 -14.71
CA ASP A 18 0.07 20.39 -15.35
C ASP A 18 -1.10 19.53 -14.81
N PRO A 19 -2.08 19.15 -15.65
CA PRO A 19 -3.20 18.33 -15.24
C PRO A 19 -2.78 16.94 -14.74
N LEU A 20 -1.66 16.39 -15.23
CA LEU A 20 -1.15 15.11 -14.76
C LEU A 20 -0.61 15.23 -13.33
N PHE A 21 0.11 16.31 -13.02
CA PHE A 21 0.61 16.58 -11.68
C PHE A 21 -0.54 16.78 -10.69
N LEU A 22 -1.53 17.61 -11.03
CA LEU A 22 -2.69 17.83 -10.18
C LEU A 22 -3.49 16.55 -9.95
N LYS A 23 -3.64 15.73 -10.99
CA LYS A 23 -4.28 14.41 -10.87
C LYS A 23 -3.49 13.51 -9.93
N ALA A 24 -2.18 13.36 -10.13
CA ALA A 24 -1.33 12.54 -9.25
C ALA A 24 -1.35 13.03 -7.80
N LEU A 25 -1.33 14.34 -7.59
CA LEU A 25 -1.42 14.97 -6.28
C LEU A 25 -2.74 14.63 -5.58
N LEU A 26 -3.86 14.72 -6.29
CA LEU A 26 -5.17 14.35 -5.74
C LEU A 26 -5.24 12.85 -5.39
N HIS A 27 -4.73 11.98 -6.25
CA HIS A 27 -4.70 10.53 -5.97
C HIS A 27 -3.83 10.22 -4.74
N ASN A 28 -2.67 10.88 -4.62
CA ASN A 28 -1.80 10.74 -3.46
C ASN A 28 -2.46 11.24 -2.17
N ALA A 29 -3.13 12.39 -2.22
CA ALA A 29 -3.86 12.95 -1.08
C ALA A 29 -5.00 12.03 -0.62
N ILE A 30 -5.79 11.50 -1.56
CA ILE A 30 -6.85 10.53 -1.25
C ILE A 30 -6.24 9.25 -0.66
N TYR A 31 -5.18 8.73 -1.27
CA TYR A 31 -4.48 7.54 -0.76
C TYR A 31 -4.00 7.74 0.68
N LEU A 32 -3.37 8.89 0.98
CA LEU A 32 -2.91 9.24 2.31
C LEU A 32 -4.07 9.30 3.31
N LEU A 33 -5.16 10.00 2.97
CA LEU A 33 -6.32 10.15 3.84
C LEU A 33 -6.95 8.79 4.19
N VAL A 34 -7.14 7.94 3.18
CA VAL A 34 -7.73 6.61 3.34
C VAL A 34 -6.80 5.72 4.16
N MET A 35 -5.51 5.64 3.81
CA MET A 35 -4.54 4.79 4.50
C MET A 35 -4.41 5.16 5.98
N VAL A 36 -4.31 6.46 6.29
CA VAL A 36 -4.21 6.93 7.68
C VAL A 36 -5.50 6.65 8.44
N SER A 37 -6.67 6.95 7.87
CA SER A 37 -7.96 6.74 8.55
C SER A 37 -8.20 5.26 8.84
N VAL A 38 -7.95 4.39 7.85
CA VAL A 38 -8.08 2.94 8.00
C VAL A 38 -7.05 2.42 9.01
N GLY A 39 -5.79 2.87 8.92
CA GLY A 39 -4.72 2.47 9.85
C GLY A 39 -5.06 2.81 11.30
N ILE A 40 -5.51 4.02 11.58
CA ILE A 40 -5.91 4.45 12.94
C ILE A 40 -7.15 3.69 13.39
N GLY A 41 -8.19 3.61 12.55
CA GLY A 41 -9.44 2.95 12.88
C GLY A 41 -9.25 1.47 13.22
N THR A 42 -8.53 0.74 12.37
CA THR A 42 -8.22 -0.68 12.61
C THR A 42 -7.35 -0.87 13.85
N SER A 43 -6.30 -0.06 14.03
CA SER A 43 -5.44 -0.13 15.22
C SER A 43 -6.24 0.07 16.51
N LEU A 44 -7.19 1.02 16.52
CA LEU A 44 -8.04 1.29 17.67
C LEU A 44 -8.99 0.12 17.97
N ILE A 45 -9.65 -0.42 16.94
CA ILE A 45 -10.54 -1.58 17.08
C ILE A 45 -9.78 -2.75 17.68
N ILE A 46 -8.61 -3.07 17.14
CA ILE A 46 -7.84 -4.22 17.59
C ILE A 46 -7.27 -3.98 19.00
N ALA A 47 -6.82 -2.76 19.31
CA ALA A 47 -6.40 -2.39 20.66
C ALA A 47 -7.54 -2.55 21.68
N ALA A 48 -8.77 -2.16 21.32
CA ALA A 48 -9.94 -2.32 22.18
C ALA A 48 -10.29 -3.81 22.41
N LEU A 49 -10.20 -4.66 21.38
CA LEU A 49 -10.45 -6.10 21.49
C LEU A 49 -9.44 -6.80 22.43
N ILE A 50 -8.19 -6.32 22.45
CA ILE A 50 -7.09 -6.95 23.20
C ILE A 50 -6.87 -6.30 24.56
N HIS A 51 -7.57 -5.21 24.86
CA HIS A 51 -7.44 -4.47 26.10
C HIS A 51 -7.55 -5.36 27.35
N LYS A 52 -8.44 -6.35 27.33
CA LYS A 52 -8.66 -7.29 28.44
C LYS A 52 -7.82 -8.58 28.34
N THR A 53 -7.06 -8.76 27.27
CA THR A 53 -6.21 -9.95 27.07
C THR A 53 -4.93 -9.82 27.88
N SER A 54 -4.55 -10.89 28.57
CA SER A 54 -3.33 -10.96 29.38
C SER A 54 -2.49 -12.20 29.04
N GLY A 55 -1.27 -12.27 29.57
CA GLY A 55 -0.40 -13.45 29.42
C GLY A 55 0.14 -13.64 28.00
N PHE A 56 0.21 -14.90 27.55
CA PHE A 56 0.83 -15.29 26.28
C PHE A 56 0.14 -14.68 25.06
N ALA A 57 -1.20 -14.61 25.05
CA ALA A 57 -1.97 -14.08 23.93
C ALA A 57 -1.64 -12.60 23.63
N LYS A 58 -1.45 -11.77 24.68
CA LYS A 58 -1.02 -10.37 24.52
C LYS A 58 0.39 -10.27 23.93
N ARG A 59 1.32 -11.12 24.38
CA ARG A 59 2.70 -11.15 23.86
C ARG A 59 2.75 -11.60 22.40
N ALA A 60 1.98 -12.62 22.04
CA ALA A 60 1.89 -13.11 20.66
C ALA A 60 1.31 -12.04 19.71
N TYR A 61 0.28 -11.32 20.16
CA TYR A 61 -0.28 -10.21 19.40
C TYR A 61 0.75 -9.11 19.11
N ILE A 62 1.45 -8.64 20.15
CA ILE A 62 2.49 -7.63 20.00
C ILE A 62 3.56 -8.15 19.03
N ALA A 63 4.05 -9.38 19.18
CA ALA A 63 5.04 -9.94 18.28
C ALA A 63 4.57 -9.95 16.81
N MET A 64 3.34 -10.39 16.52
CA MET A 64 2.81 -10.43 15.15
C MET A 64 2.68 -9.04 14.51
N PHE A 65 2.30 -8.01 15.27
CA PHE A 65 2.14 -6.66 14.73
C PHE A 65 3.47 -5.94 14.55
N PHE A 66 4.47 -6.26 15.37
CA PHE A 66 5.80 -5.66 15.25
C PHE A 66 6.71 -6.40 14.26
N LEU A 67 6.45 -7.68 13.97
CA LEU A 67 7.23 -8.48 13.02
C LEU A 67 7.42 -7.82 11.64
N PRO A 68 6.38 -7.30 10.97
CA PRO A 68 6.54 -6.66 9.67
C PRO A 68 7.37 -5.37 9.77
N VAL A 69 7.24 -4.62 10.88
CA VAL A 69 7.89 -3.33 11.09
C VAL A 69 9.40 -3.48 11.25
N VAL A 70 9.85 -4.59 11.86
CA VAL A 70 11.29 -4.87 12.06
C VAL A 70 11.94 -5.53 10.83
N THR A 71 11.14 -5.95 9.84
CA THR A 71 11.65 -6.55 8.60
C THR A 71 12.01 -5.50 7.55
N SER A 72 12.99 -5.80 6.69
CA SER A 72 13.39 -4.86 5.64
C SER A 72 12.28 -4.65 4.61
N LEU A 73 12.12 -3.41 4.14
CA LEU A 73 11.14 -3.07 3.12
C LEU A 73 11.30 -3.91 1.84
N VAL A 74 12.55 -4.25 1.48
CA VAL A 74 12.86 -5.10 0.33
C VAL A 74 12.29 -6.51 0.51
N ALA A 75 12.47 -7.12 1.69
CA ALA A 75 11.92 -8.44 1.97
C ALA A 75 10.39 -8.44 1.93
N VAL A 76 9.76 -7.42 2.53
CA VAL A 76 8.30 -7.25 2.50
C VAL A 76 7.80 -7.12 1.07
N ALA A 77 8.45 -6.31 0.24
CA ALA A 77 8.10 -6.15 -1.17
C ALA A 77 8.23 -7.46 -1.97
N LEU A 78 9.26 -8.27 -1.71
CA LEU A 78 9.43 -9.58 -2.35
C LEU A 78 8.32 -10.56 -1.97
N VAL A 79 7.93 -10.60 -0.69
CA VAL A 79 6.81 -11.44 -0.24
C VAL A 79 5.51 -11.02 -0.95
N TRP A 80 5.19 -9.73 -0.97
CA TRP A 80 4.02 -9.25 -1.69
C TRP A 80 4.08 -9.56 -3.19
N LYS A 81 5.23 -9.38 -3.84
CA LYS A 81 5.42 -9.74 -5.25
C LYS A 81 5.14 -11.22 -5.52
N LEU A 82 5.57 -12.12 -4.63
CA LEU A 82 5.28 -13.55 -4.74
C LEU A 82 3.79 -13.86 -4.55
N LEU A 83 3.13 -13.18 -3.60
CA LEU A 83 1.70 -13.35 -3.34
C LEU A 83 0.84 -12.88 -4.53
N TYR A 84 1.23 -11.78 -5.18
CA TYR A 84 0.57 -11.20 -6.36
C TYR A 84 1.00 -11.85 -7.69
N TYR A 85 1.85 -12.88 -7.66
CA TYR A 85 2.33 -13.49 -8.90
C TYR A 85 1.15 -14.09 -9.70
N PRO A 86 1.04 -13.81 -11.01
CA PRO A 86 -0.08 -14.29 -11.82
C PRO A 86 -0.15 -15.83 -11.85
N ASN A 87 -1.35 -16.39 -11.74
CA ASN A 87 -1.67 -17.83 -11.88
C ASN A 87 -1.09 -18.80 -10.83
N VAL A 88 0.02 -18.48 -10.18
CA VAL A 88 0.64 -19.36 -9.16
C VAL A 88 0.74 -18.72 -7.77
N GLY A 89 0.58 -17.40 -7.67
CA GLY A 89 0.56 -16.68 -6.42
C GLY A 89 -0.64 -17.07 -5.55
N LEU A 90 -0.49 -16.92 -4.23
CA LEU A 90 -1.52 -17.30 -3.26
C LEU A 90 -2.85 -16.58 -3.54
N PHE A 91 -2.81 -15.30 -3.90
CA PHE A 91 -4.04 -14.54 -4.19
C PHE A 91 -4.73 -15.02 -5.45
N ALA A 92 -3.97 -15.36 -6.49
CA ALA A 92 -4.56 -15.92 -7.71
C ALA A 92 -5.28 -17.24 -7.42
N LYS A 93 -4.65 -18.14 -6.65
CA LYS A 93 -5.26 -19.43 -6.25
C LYS A 93 -6.51 -19.25 -5.41
N ILE A 94 -6.47 -18.39 -4.39
CA ILE A 94 -7.65 -18.11 -3.55
C ILE A 94 -8.81 -17.59 -4.41
N ILE A 95 -8.55 -16.71 -5.37
CA ILE A 95 -9.60 -16.14 -6.23
C ILE A 95 -10.18 -17.18 -7.18
N THR A 96 -9.34 -18.00 -7.81
CA THR A 96 -9.80 -19.03 -8.74
C THR A 96 -10.52 -20.17 -8.03
N GLU A 97 -10.05 -20.60 -6.87
CA GLU A 97 -10.61 -21.76 -6.15
C GLU A 97 -11.82 -21.39 -5.28
N VAL A 98 -11.78 -20.25 -4.58
CA VAL A 98 -12.87 -19.83 -3.67
C VAL A 98 -13.95 -19.07 -4.43
N PHE A 99 -13.58 -18.20 -5.37
CA PHE A 99 -14.53 -17.33 -6.07
C PHE A 99 -14.89 -17.83 -7.49
N GLN A 100 -14.32 -18.95 -7.95
CA GLN A 100 -14.59 -19.59 -9.26
C GLN A 100 -14.47 -18.62 -10.46
N ILE A 101 -13.62 -17.59 -10.35
CA ILE A 101 -13.38 -16.65 -11.44
C ILE A 101 -12.30 -17.27 -12.34
N ASN A 102 -12.65 -17.57 -13.60
CA ASN A 102 -11.81 -18.28 -14.58
C ASN A 102 -10.45 -17.62 -14.90
N SER A 103 -10.20 -16.40 -14.40
CA SER A 103 -8.92 -15.72 -14.54
C SER A 103 -8.72 -14.80 -13.34
N ALA A 104 -7.66 -15.03 -12.56
CA ALA A 104 -7.29 -14.10 -11.51
C ALA A 104 -7.01 -12.72 -12.14
N PRO A 105 -7.55 -11.62 -11.59
CA PRO A 105 -7.27 -10.29 -12.11
C PRO A 105 -5.77 -10.03 -12.11
N LEU A 106 -5.26 -9.43 -13.19
CA LEU A 106 -3.87 -9.05 -13.33
C LEU A 106 -3.56 -7.82 -12.44
N PHE A 107 -3.43 -8.05 -11.13
CA PHE A 107 -3.22 -7.03 -10.12
C PHE A 107 -2.03 -6.10 -10.42
N LEU A 108 -0.96 -6.64 -11.02
CA LEU A 108 0.27 -5.88 -11.31
C LEU A 108 0.31 -5.28 -12.72
N ALA A 109 -0.52 -5.75 -13.66
CA ALA A 109 -0.45 -5.34 -15.06
C ALA A 109 -1.63 -4.46 -15.50
N SER A 110 -2.66 -4.30 -14.65
CA SER A 110 -3.80 -3.44 -14.94
C SER A 110 -3.51 -1.97 -14.58
N PRO A 111 -3.65 -1.01 -15.51
CA PRO A 111 -3.45 0.43 -15.23
C PRO A 111 -4.55 1.07 -14.39
N LYS A 112 -5.65 0.34 -14.11
CA LYS A 112 -6.83 0.83 -13.38
C LYS A 112 -6.92 0.31 -11.93
N THR A 113 -5.93 -0.49 -11.50
CA THR A 113 -5.82 -1.05 -10.15
C THR A 113 -4.68 -0.40 -9.39
#